data_AF-A0A7V6W2G7-F1
#
_entry.id   AF-A0A7V6W2G7-F1
#
_cell.length_a   1.000
_cell.length_b   1.000
_cell.length_c   1.000
_cell.angle_alpha   90.00
_cell.angle_beta   90.00
_cell.angle_gamma   90.00
#
_symmetry.space_group_name_H-M   'P 1'
#
loop_
_entity.id
_entity.type
_entity.pdbx_description
1 polymer ?
#
loop_
_entity_poly.entity_id
_entity_poly.type
_entity_poly.pdbx_seq_one_letter_code
_entity_poly.pdbx_strand_id
1 'polypeptide(L)'
;MNLSYLDQFNIKDTNYIKGVLNTDTLTKLTVMKDIVTENLNYLKEFGVKNLTNVIVNRPDILFRTNSKLKQNLTTLDQELLIYIFENSIDDLVNFNI
;
A
#
# COMPACT_ATOMS: atom_id res chain seq x y z
N MET A 1 16.14 -7.50 6.41
CA MET A 1 15.52 -6.20 6.11
C MET A 1 14.62 -5.80 7.27
N ASN A 2 14.76 -4.56 7.77
CA ASN A 2 14.00 -4.08 8.92
C ASN A 2 12.75 -3.32 8.45
N LEU A 3 11.56 -3.84 8.76
CA LEU A 3 10.27 -3.24 8.43
C LEU A 3 9.47 -2.84 9.69
N SER A 4 10.11 -2.74 10.87
CA SER A 4 9.43 -2.43 12.13
C SER A 4 8.73 -1.06 12.14
N TYR A 5 9.09 -0.16 11.23
CA TYR A 5 8.37 1.11 11.08
C TYR A 5 6.92 0.94 10.60
N LEU A 6 6.56 -0.20 10.01
CA LEU A 6 5.19 -0.49 9.61
C LEU A 6 4.26 -0.73 10.81
N ASP A 7 4.82 -1.03 11.99
CA ASP A 7 4.06 -1.26 13.22
C ASP A 7 3.23 -0.02 13.63
N GLN A 8 3.69 1.19 13.28
CA GLN A 8 2.95 2.45 13.52
C GLN A 8 1.61 2.53 12.76
N PHE A 9 1.45 1.69 11.73
CA PHE A 9 0.24 1.59 10.90
C PHE A 9 -0.63 0.38 11.28
N ASN A 10 -0.36 -0.26 12.44
CA ASN A 10 -1.00 -1.52 12.86
C ASN A 10 -0.75 -2.72 11.91
N ILE A 11 0.32 -2.68 11.12
CA ILE A 11 0.72 -3.79 10.25
C ILE A 11 1.59 -4.74 11.07
N LYS A 12 0.94 -5.67 11.78
CA LYS A 12 1.62 -6.53 12.76
C LYS A 12 2.33 -7.75 12.16
N ASP A 13 1.96 -8.15 10.94
CA ASP A 13 2.54 -9.33 10.30
C ASP A 13 3.56 -8.96 9.21
N THR A 14 4.68 -8.37 9.64
CA THR A 14 5.80 -8.08 8.72
C THR A 14 6.49 -9.34 8.20
N ASN A 15 6.26 -10.50 8.82
CA ASN A 15 6.78 -11.79 8.35
C ASN A 15 6.00 -12.26 7.12
N TYR A 16 4.68 -12.13 7.12
CA TYR A 16 3.86 -12.35 5.94
C TYR A 16 4.31 -11.49 4.76
N ILE A 17 4.51 -10.18 4.97
CA ILE A 17 5.00 -9.27 3.93
C ILE A 17 6.33 -9.74 3.33
N LYS A 18 7.27 -10.17 4.18
CA LYS A 18 8.57 -10.72 3.74
C LYS A 18 8.44 -12.04 2.97
N GLY A 19 7.41 -12.83 3.26
CA GLY A 19 7.15 -14.11 2.58
C GLY A 19 6.51 -13.95 1.21
N VAL A 20 5.73 -12.88 1.00
CA VAL A 20 4.97 -12.67 -0.25
C VAL A 20 5.70 -11.75 -1.24
N LEU A 21 6.43 -10.75 -0.76
CA LEU A 21 7.11 -9.79 -1.63
C LEU A 21 8.50 -10.25 -2.05
N ASN A 22 8.90 -9.90 -3.26
CA ASN A 22 10.25 -10.16 -3.75
C ASN A 22 11.31 -9.28 -3.06
N THR A 23 12.58 -9.68 -3.17
CA THR A 23 13.73 -9.02 -2.55
C THR A 23 13.86 -7.55 -2.94
N ASP A 24 13.58 -7.20 -4.19
CA ASP A 24 13.71 -5.83 -4.69
C ASP A 24 12.68 -4.89 -4.04
N THR A 25 11.42 -5.34 -3.96
CA THR A 25 10.34 -4.61 -3.29
C THR A 25 10.62 -4.46 -1.81
N LEU A 26 11.08 -5.52 -1.13
CA LEU A 26 11.44 -5.45 0.29
C LEU A 26 12.62 -4.50 0.54
N THR A 27 13.59 -4.46 -0.39
CA THR A 27 14.71 -3.52 -0.34
C THR A 27 14.21 -2.08 -0.47
N LYS A 28 13.32 -1.80 -1.42
CA LYS A 28 12.70 -0.48 -1.59
C LYS A 28 11.88 -0.06 -0.37
N LEU A 29 11.09 -0.97 0.21
CA LEU A 29 10.36 -0.71 1.45
C LEU A 29 11.28 -0.34 2.62
N THR A 30 12.51 -0.85 2.63
CA THR A 30 13.50 -0.53 3.67
C THR A 30 14.20 0.81 3.39
N VAL A 31 14.66 1.02 2.16
CA VAL A 31 15.48 2.19 1.77
C VAL A 31 14.63 3.45 1.61
N MET A 32 13.40 3.34 1.13
CA MET A 32 12.49 4.46 0.87
C MET A 32 11.50 4.69 2.02
N LYS A 33 11.89 4.33 3.25
CA LYS A 33 11.02 4.37 4.45
C LYS A 33 10.24 5.68 4.59
N ASP A 34 10.88 6.82 4.37
CA ASP A 34 10.24 8.13 4.58
C ASP A 34 9.11 8.36 3.57
N ILE A 35 9.37 8.08 2.28
CA ILE A 35 8.38 8.17 1.21
C ILE A 35 7.24 7.18 1.45
N VAL A 36 7.56 5.94 1.83
CA VAL A 36 6.56 4.91 2.12
C VAL A 36 5.68 5.34 3.31
N THR A 37 6.27 5.88 4.37
CA THR A 37 5.56 6.38 5.55
C THR A 37 4.61 7.51 5.18
N GLU A 38 5.07 8.48 4.38
CA GLU A 38 4.26 9.60 3.91
C GLU A 38 3.07 9.12 3.08
N ASN A 39 3.30 8.17 2.16
CA ASN A 39 2.26 7.61 1.32
C ASN A 39 1.25 6.77 2.12
N LEU A 40 1.69 5.99 3.10
CA LEU A 40 0.79 5.22 3.98
C LEU A 40 -0.07 6.14 4.86
N ASN A 41 0.50 7.23 5.38
CA ASN A 41 -0.28 8.26 6.09
C ASN A 41 -1.34 8.87 5.18
N TYR A 42 -0.97 9.26 3.97
CA TYR A 42 -1.92 9.81 3.01
C TYR A 42 -3.04 8.82 2.65
N LEU A 43 -2.72 7.55 2.40
CA LEU A 43 -3.74 6.52 2.10
C LEU A 43 -4.69 6.31 3.28
N LYS A 44 -4.18 6.35 4.51
CA LYS A 44 -4.99 6.29 5.73
C LYS A 44 -5.94 7.49 5.82
N GLU A 45 -5.46 8.70 5.56
CA GLU A 45 -6.27 9.93 5.49
C GLU A 45 -7.29 9.88 4.36
N PHE A 46 -6.95 9.25 3.24
CA PHE A 46 -7.81 9.04 2.08
C PHE A 46 -8.97 8.06 2.37
N GLY A 47 -8.88 7.29 3.46
CA GLY A 47 -9.92 6.36 3.92
C GLY A 47 -9.59 4.88 3.76
N VAL A 48 -8.36 4.53 3.33
CA VAL A 48 -7.91 3.13 3.24
C VAL A 48 -7.65 2.61 4.66
N LYS A 49 -8.33 1.51 5.00
CA LYS A 49 -8.24 0.82 6.29
C LYS A 49 -7.27 -0.35 6.22
N ASN A 50 -7.23 -1.08 5.12
CA ASN A 50 -6.36 -2.25 4.95
C ASN A 50 -5.04 -1.91 4.23
N LEU A 51 -4.16 -1.17 4.92
CA LEU A 51 -2.84 -0.80 4.37
C LEU A 51 -1.94 -2.01 4.08
N THR A 52 -2.13 -3.13 4.78
CA THR A 52 -1.42 -4.38 4.49
C THR A 52 -1.73 -4.88 3.08
N ASN A 53 -3.00 -4.81 2.67
CA ASN A 53 -3.42 -5.19 1.33
C ASN A 53 -2.74 -4.35 0.25
N VAL A 54 -2.61 -3.04 0.49
CA VAL A 54 -1.88 -2.13 -0.41
C VAL A 54 -0.41 -2.53 -0.53
N ILE A 55 0.27 -2.78 0.59
CA ILE A 55 1.70 -3.16 0.58
C ILE A 55 1.93 -4.46 -0.18
N VAL A 56 1.02 -5.43 -0.04
CA VAL A 56 1.19 -6.75 -0.63
C VAL A 56 0.81 -6.75 -2.11
N ASN A 57 -0.33 -6.16 -2.46
CA ASN A 57 -0.88 -6.26 -3.82
C ASN A 57 -0.48 -5.11 -4.74
N ARG A 58 -0.14 -3.94 -4.18
CA ARG A 58 0.16 -2.71 -4.93
C ARG A 58 1.34 -1.93 -4.34
N PRO A 59 2.49 -2.57 -4.02
CA PRO A 59 3.62 -1.90 -3.37
C PRO A 59 4.20 -0.73 -4.19
N ASP A 60 4.04 -0.75 -5.51
CA ASP A 60 4.58 0.27 -6.42
C ASP A 60 4.07 1.68 -6.10
N ILE A 61 2.82 1.81 -5.65
CA ILE A 61 2.23 3.11 -5.33
C ILE A 61 2.94 3.78 -4.15
N LEU A 62 3.51 2.98 -3.24
CA LEU A 62 4.19 3.45 -2.05
C LEU A 62 5.57 4.03 -2.33
N PHE A 63 6.14 3.77 -3.51
CA PHE A 63 7.45 4.26 -3.92
C PHE A 63 7.38 5.54 -4.77
N ARG A 64 6.17 6.04 -5.05
CA ARG A 64 5.96 7.30 -5.77
C ARG A 64 6.18 8.49 -4.86
N THR A 65 6.54 9.63 -5.41
CA THR A 65 6.51 10.89 -4.65
C THR A 65 5.07 11.17 -4.20
N ASN A 66 4.90 11.69 -2.99
CA ASN A 66 3.59 11.94 -2.43
C ASN A 66 2.73 12.88 -3.29
N SER A 67 3.35 13.90 -3.89
CA SER A 67 2.69 14.81 -4.84
C SER A 67 2.14 14.09 -6.06
N LYS A 68 2.89 13.12 -6.62
CA LYS A 68 2.44 12.36 -7.79
C LYS A 68 1.36 11.36 -7.42
N LEU A 69 1.47 10.72 -6.25
CA LEU A 69 0.44 9.82 -5.73
C LEU A 69 -0.89 10.58 -5.55
N LYS A 70 -0.86 11.72 -4.85
CA LYS A 70 -2.02 12.61 -4.67
C LYS A 70 -2.65 13.00 -6.00
N GLN A 71 -1.85 13.49 -6.95
CA GLN A 71 -2.33 13.86 -8.27
C GLN A 71 -3.07 12.69 -8.94
N ASN A 72 -2.49 11.49 -8.94
CA ASN A 72 -3.07 10.31 -9.58
C ASN A 72 -4.37 9.84 -8.90
N LEU A 73 -4.46 9.91 -7.57
CA LEU A 73 -5.66 9.48 -6.85
C LEU A 73 -6.80 10.49 -6.99
N THR A 74 -6.51 11.80 -7.01
CA THR A 74 -7.55 12.84 -7.13
C THR A 74 -8.27 12.88 -8.48
N THR A 75 -7.70 12.24 -9.51
CA THR A 75 -8.31 12.19 -10.85
C THR A 75 -9.36 11.09 -11.02
N LEU A 76 -9.52 10.22 -10.02
CA LEU A 76 -10.38 9.04 -10.07
C LEU A 76 -11.45 9.11 -8.97
N ASP A 77 -12.50 8.31 -9.13
CA ASP A 77 -13.54 8.17 -8.11
C ASP A 77 -12.96 7.59 -6.81
N GLN A 78 -13.18 8.28 -5.70
CA GLN A 78 -12.60 7.93 -4.40
C GLN A 78 -13.16 6.63 -3.86
N GLU A 79 -14.47 6.38 -4.00
CA GLU A 79 -15.10 5.15 -3.49
C GLU A 79 -14.57 3.94 -4.25
N LEU A 80 -14.45 4.05 -5.57
CA LEU A 80 -13.84 3.02 -6.42
C LEU A 80 -12.38 2.76 -6.02
N LEU A 81 -11.59 3.80 -5.77
CA LEU A 81 -10.20 3.65 -5.34
C LEU A 81 -10.09 2.95 -3.98
N ILE A 82 -10.91 3.36 -3.02
CA ILE A 82 -10.96 2.69 -1.70
C ILE A 82 -11.34 1.23 -1.89
N TYR A 83 -12.38 0.94 -2.68
CA TYR A 83 -12.80 -0.42 -2.99
C TYR A 83 -11.63 -1.24 -3.58
N ILE A 84 -10.88 -0.68 -4.53
CA ILE A 84 -9.70 -1.32 -5.11
C ILE A 84 -8.60 -1.58 -4.08
N PHE A 85 -8.38 -0.68 -3.12
CA PHE A 85 -7.34 -0.82 -2.09
C PHE A 85 -7.72 -1.77 -0.96
N GLU A 86 -9.01 -1.98 -0.71
CA GLU A 86 -9.50 -2.90 0.32
C GLU A 86 -9.55 -4.37 -0.15
N ASN A 87 -9.56 -4.61 -1.47
CA ASN A 87 -9.72 -5.94 -2.06
C ASN A 87 -8.41 -6.47 -2.67
N SER A 88 -8.20 -7.78 -2.60
CA SER A 88 -7.06 -8.43 -3.27
C SER A 88 -7.24 -8.40 -4.79
N ILE A 89 -6.19 -8.72 -5.55
CA ILE A 89 -6.31 -8.83 -7.01
C ILE A 89 -7.32 -9.93 -7.38
N ASP A 90 -7.31 -11.06 -6.65
CA ASP A 90 -8.23 -12.17 -6.90
C ASP A 90 -9.69 -11.79 -6.63
N ASP A 91 -9.95 -11.00 -5.58
CA ASP A 91 -11.30 -10.49 -5.28
C ASP A 91 -11.83 -9.59 -6.40
N LEU A 92 -10.94 -8.76 -6.97
CA LEU A 92 -11.29 -7.85 -8.06
C LEU A 92 -11.53 -8.56 -9.40
N VAL A 93 -10.79 -9.64 -9.66
CA VAL A 93 -10.93 -10.43 -10.90
C VAL A 93 -12.15 -11.35 -10.83
N ASN A 94 -12.47 -11.89 -9.65
CA ASN A 94 -13.64 -12.74 -9.42
C ASN A 94 -14.92 -11.95 -9.11
N PHE A 95 -14.90 -10.64 -9.33
CA PHE A 95 -16.09 -9.80 -9.19
C PHE A 95 -17.06 -10.09 -10.35
N ASN A 96 -17.88 -11.13 -10.20
CA ASN A 96 -19.01 -11.38 -11.08
C ASN A 96 -20.04 -10.24 -10.91
N ILE A 97 -20.23 -9.46 -11.97
CA ILE A 97 -21.32 -8.49 -12.12
C ILE A 97 -22.50 -9.18 -12.81
#